data_AF-A0A397T5N1-F1
#
_entry.id   AF-A0A397T5N1-F1
#
_cell.length_a   1.000
_cell.length_b   1.000
_cell.length_c   1.000
_cell.angle_alpha   90.00
_cell.angle_beta   90.00
_cell.angle_gamma   90.00
#
_symmetry.space_group_name_H-M   'P 1'
#
loop_
_entity.id
_entity.type
_entity.pdbx_description
1 polymer ?
#
loop_
_entity_poly.entity_id
_entity_poly.type
_entity_poly.pdbx_seq_one_letter_code
_entity_poly.pdbx_strand_id
1 'polypeptide(L)'
;MIYKERECFITLYKLEFMESRLFPLLLLNNRLEDNSQREISRICVELFTRMTKIYPINKNLTDLPFLKINSAYKELFILNISIIRNIRNMLQWHLKLVNRSNDNKKFIHLLLLICRNLLAIKDAPGSGNLTVNEKLKSHFDLIVLFCNENLIELFIIMASDQKEAVWHTLIFEIFYHILEHNSSKDLFIDPRMEASSKGVKLMEQVKNKQDETRKKFSKVCPKVWIDTKKGYEKPVDIRQTWQETPKFGSVRLKEKVENGQEILSETLNKKKRVVLDDQTRKCMKTTSLKIITSNAFKVLISTIQKEIKAKFDKPDINKIIAHYLYLVDYILNFRIFFLRDEVLLSNVNEVSGISQVQPAVTIETFEWTFSLLVKRESEENPSRILQYAFKCLKNMLSTIRQVALNESNREHILSILKYIYDNEAYANRILDLLKNIENLTFKEQKALLSAVHTYLEVLDHYEGMTQLFDGFQRKFVSDEVIKNYCKVLEEYSKLDDEELNCIVEFFYRIWYKYDLERMFYKITIVFIFNRILGDLGHRQRLSLAQHELMSFILNISNKLLSELSKNPLLYVELLYPKSSEDC
;
A
#
# COMPACT_ATOMS: atom_id res chain seq x y z
N MET A 1 -37.49 3.99 -6.17
CA MET A 1 -37.15 5.35 -5.69
C MET A 1 -35.80 5.84 -6.23
N ILE A 2 -34.71 5.06 -6.10
CA ILE A 2 -33.35 5.41 -6.55
C ILE A 2 -33.27 5.77 -8.05
N TYR A 3 -34.03 5.08 -8.91
CA TYR A 3 -34.04 5.35 -10.35
C TYR A 3 -34.60 6.75 -10.70
N LYS A 4 -35.70 7.16 -10.06
CA LYS A 4 -36.29 8.50 -10.24
C LYS A 4 -35.37 9.61 -9.74
N GLU A 5 -34.67 9.38 -8.62
CA GLU A 5 -33.70 10.34 -8.07
C GLU A 5 -32.54 10.58 -9.05
N ARG A 6 -32.02 9.52 -9.68
CA ARG A 6 -30.95 9.61 -10.69
C ARG A 6 -31.37 10.37 -11.94
N GLU A 7 -32.58 10.13 -12.46
CA GLU A 7 -33.11 10.88 -13.61
C GLU A 7 -33.27 12.38 -13.32
N CYS A 8 -33.71 12.74 -12.11
CA CYS A 8 -33.75 14.14 -11.67
C CYS A 8 -32.35 14.78 -11.69
N PHE A 9 -31.32 14.12 -11.16
CA PHE A 9 -29.97 14.68 -11.16
C PHE A 9 -29.36 14.79 -12.56
N ILE A 10 -29.68 13.87 -13.46
CA ILE A 10 -29.29 13.97 -14.88
C ILE A 10 -29.95 15.20 -15.52
N THR A 11 -31.23 15.43 -15.22
CA THR A 11 -31.95 16.60 -15.73
C THR A 11 -31.40 17.90 -15.17
N LEU A 12 -31.14 17.97 -13.86
CA LEU A 12 -30.52 19.13 -13.21
C LEU A 12 -29.13 19.44 -13.76
N TYR A 13 -28.35 18.41 -14.09
CA TYR A 13 -27.05 18.57 -14.74
C TYR A 13 -27.21 19.19 -16.13
N LYS A 14 -28.13 18.67 -16.95
CA LYS A 14 -28.40 19.19 -18.31
C LYS A 14 -28.89 20.65 -18.30
N LEU A 15 -29.54 21.08 -17.22
CA LEU A 15 -29.99 22.45 -17.02
C LEU A 15 -28.90 23.37 -16.43
N GLU A 16 -27.68 22.86 -16.22
CA GLU A 16 -26.56 23.59 -15.61
C GLU A 16 -26.95 24.26 -14.28
N PHE A 17 -27.86 23.63 -13.53
CA PHE A 17 -28.51 24.25 -12.38
C PHE A 17 -27.52 24.61 -11.26
N MET A 18 -26.46 23.81 -11.11
CA MET A 18 -25.42 24.04 -10.10
C MET A 18 -24.68 25.36 -10.35
N GLU A 19 -24.23 25.58 -11.58
CA GLU A 19 -23.45 26.76 -11.97
C GLU A 19 -24.33 28.00 -12.16
N SER A 20 -25.47 27.86 -12.84
CA SER A 20 -26.34 28.98 -13.21
C SER A 20 -27.21 29.52 -12.06
N ARG A 21 -27.49 28.70 -11.04
CA ARG A 21 -28.41 29.06 -9.94
C ARG A 21 -27.78 28.86 -8.57
N LEU A 22 -27.35 27.64 -8.23
CA LEU A 22 -26.93 27.34 -6.86
C LEU A 22 -25.65 28.07 -6.43
N PHE A 23 -24.64 28.14 -7.29
CA PHE A 23 -23.39 28.86 -6.98
C PHE A 23 -23.64 30.36 -6.75
N PRO A 24 -24.31 31.10 -7.66
CA PRO A 24 -24.69 32.49 -7.42
C PRO A 24 -25.51 32.67 -6.14
N LEU A 25 -26.51 31.82 -5.89
CA LEU A 25 -27.35 31.91 -4.70
C LEU A 25 -26.54 31.77 -3.41
N LEU A 26 -25.61 30.81 -3.35
CA LEU A 26 -24.75 30.64 -2.18
C LEU A 26 -23.82 31.84 -1.99
N LEU A 27 -23.26 32.39 -3.08
CA LEU A 27 -22.36 33.54 -3.02
C LEU A 27 -23.07 34.83 -2.57
N LEU A 28 -24.32 35.03 -2.99
CA LEU A 28 -25.13 36.18 -2.55
C LEU A 28 -25.52 36.11 -1.06
N ASN A 29 -25.62 34.91 -0.49
CA ASN A 29 -26.06 34.68 0.90
C ASN A 29 -24.90 34.32 1.85
N ASN A 30 -23.67 34.72 1.52
CA ASN A 30 -22.45 34.27 2.21
C ASN A 30 -22.23 34.83 3.63
N ARG A 31 -22.88 35.93 4.01
CA ARG A 31 -22.61 36.64 5.28
C ARG A 31 -23.29 36.01 6.49
N LEU A 32 -24.35 35.23 6.27
CA LEU A 32 -25.14 34.58 7.33
C LEU A 32 -25.66 35.56 8.40
N GLU A 33 -25.88 36.83 8.04
CA GLU A 33 -26.35 37.87 8.96
C GLU A 33 -27.85 37.70 9.24
N ASP A 34 -28.65 37.50 8.18
CA ASP A 34 -30.10 37.32 8.28
C ASP A 34 -30.51 35.84 8.40
N ASN A 35 -31.64 35.58 9.06
CA ASN A 35 -32.22 34.23 9.15
C ASN A 35 -32.57 33.66 7.77
N SER A 36 -33.07 34.49 6.85
CA SER A 36 -33.38 34.08 5.47
C SER A 36 -32.12 33.62 4.71
N GLN A 37 -31.02 34.38 4.83
CA GLN A 37 -29.74 34.03 4.21
C GLN A 37 -29.19 32.70 4.73
N ARG A 38 -29.36 32.44 6.04
CA ARG A 38 -28.97 31.16 6.67
C ARG A 38 -29.79 30.00 6.14
N GLU A 39 -31.10 30.16 6.01
CA GLU A 39 -31.99 29.13 5.45
C GLU A 39 -31.67 28.84 3.99
N ILE A 40 -31.47 29.87 3.17
CA ILE A 40 -31.09 29.71 1.75
C ILE A 40 -29.75 28.98 1.63
N SER A 41 -28.75 29.38 2.43
CA SER A 41 -27.44 28.73 2.45
C SER A 41 -27.55 27.27 2.88
N ARG A 42 -28.40 26.96 3.86
CA ARG A 42 -28.68 25.59 4.29
C ARG A 42 -29.28 24.75 3.17
N ILE A 43 -30.27 25.26 2.47
CA ILE A 43 -30.91 24.57 1.34
C ILE A 43 -29.90 24.33 0.21
N CYS A 44 -29.08 25.34 -0.12
CA CYS A 44 -28.04 25.19 -1.15
C CYS A 44 -27.04 24.10 -0.80
N VAL A 45 -26.54 24.09 0.44
CA VAL A 45 -25.61 23.07 0.95
C VAL A 45 -26.25 21.69 0.97
N GLU A 46 -27.52 21.57 1.38
CA GLU A 46 -28.23 20.30 1.34
C GLU A 46 -28.35 19.78 -0.10
N LEU A 47 -28.71 20.63 -1.06
CA LEU A 47 -28.75 20.25 -2.48
C LEU A 47 -27.37 19.84 -3.00
N PHE A 48 -26.29 20.54 -2.65
CA PHE A 48 -24.94 20.12 -3.00
C PHE A 48 -24.60 18.74 -2.45
N THR A 49 -24.94 18.43 -1.19
CA THR A 49 -24.66 17.09 -0.63
C THR A 49 -25.40 15.97 -1.36
N ARG A 50 -26.61 16.25 -1.85
CA ARG A 50 -27.44 15.29 -2.61
C ARG A 50 -26.91 15.10 -4.03
N MET A 51 -26.61 16.19 -4.73
CA MET A 51 -26.09 16.16 -6.10
C MET A 51 -24.68 15.55 -6.19
N THR A 52 -23.87 15.69 -5.14
CA THR A 52 -22.51 15.10 -5.06
C THR A 52 -22.49 13.71 -4.43
N LYS A 53 -23.65 13.12 -4.13
CA LYS A 53 -23.73 11.83 -3.45
C LYS A 53 -23.10 10.71 -4.30
N ILE A 54 -22.29 9.89 -3.64
CA ILE A 54 -21.67 8.73 -4.26
C ILE A 54 -22.63 7.56 -4.13
N TYR A 55 -23.05 7.01 -5.27
CA TYR A 55 -23.83 5.79 -5.31
C TYR A 55 -22.89 4.59 -5.46
N PRO A 56 -23.12 3.49 -4.74
CA PRO A 56 -22.36 2.26 -4.93
C PRO A 56 -22.51 1.83 -6.38
N ILE A 57 -21.37 1.68 -7.05
CA ILE A 57 -21.31 1.25 -8.45
C ILE A 57 -21.57 -0.25 -8.43
N ASN A 58 -22.74 -0.68 -8.89
CA ASN A 58 -22.87 -2.07 -9.33
C ASN A 58 -22.10 -2.18 -10.64
N LYS A 59 -21.51 -3.34 -10.96
CA LYS A 59 -20.67 -3.57 -12.16
C LYS A 59 -21.43 -3.40 -13.50
N ASN A 60 -22.55 -2.68 -13.53
CA ASN A 60 -23.43 -2.50 -14.67
C ASN A 60 -23.01 -1.28 -15.50
N LEU A 61 -23.01 -1.44 -16.82
CA LEU A 61 -22.70 -0.40 -17.81
C LEU A 61 -23.64 0.83 -17.75
N THR A 62 -24.79 0.71 -17.07
CA THR A 62 -25.80 1.77 -16.92
C THR A 62 -25.35 2.95 -16.03
N ASP A 63 -24.32 2.77 -15.21
CA ASP A 63 -23.88 3.78 -14.23
C ASP A 63 -22.81 4.75 -14.80
N LEU A 64 -22.32 4.51 -16.02
CA LEU A 64 -21.26 5.30 -16.65
C LEU A 64 -21.62 6.79 -16.87
N PRO A 65 -22.83 7.15 -17.36
CA PRO A 65 -23.21 8.56 -17.52
C PRO A 65 -23.23 9.32 -16.19
N PHE A 66 -23.64 8.65 -15.10
CA PHE A 66 -23.71 9.24 -13.78
C PHE A 66 -22.32 9.52 -13.19
N LEU A 67 -21.34 8.64 -13.43
CA LEU A 67 -19.95 8.89 -13.07
C LEU A 67 -19.36 10.11 -13.79
N LYS A 68 -19.70 10.29 -15.07
CA LYS A 68 -19.30 11.48 -15.84
C LYS A 68 -19.89 12.75 -15.25
N ILE A 69 -21.16 12.72 -14.85
CA ILE A 69 -21.83 13.86 -14.20
C ILE A 69 -21.16 14.21 -12.86
N ASN A 70 -20.89 13.21 -12.01
CA ASN A 70 -20.21 13.46 -10.73
C ASN A 70 -18.80 14.02 -10.93
N SER A 71 -18.05 13.49 -11.90
CA SER A 71 -16.74 14.03 -12.27
C SER A 71 -16.85 15.47 -12.74
N ALA A 72 -17.85 15.81 -13.56
CA ALA A 72 -18.08 17.17 -14.03
C ALA A 72 -18.44 18.13 -12.88
N TYR A 73 -19.28 17.70 -11.93
CA TYR A 73 -19.55 18.51 -10.74
C TYR A 73 -18.28 18.80 -9.94
N LYS A 74 -17.40 17.79 -9.76
CA LYS A 74 -16.11 17.99 -9.10
C LYS A 74 -15.26 19.05 -9.81
N GLU A 75 -15.17 19.03 -11.14
CA GLU A 75 -14.49 20.07 -11.92
C GLU A 75 -15.11 21.46 -11.70
N LEU A 76 -16.44 21.58 -11.67
CA LEU A 76 -17.12 22.85 -11.41
C LEU A 76 -16.75 23.47 -10.06
N PHE A 77 -16.61 22.64 -9.02
CA PHE A 77 -16.15 23.10 -7.71
C PHE A 77 -14.67 23.53 -7.72
N ILE A 78 -13.83 22.86 -8.51
CA ILE A 78 -12.40 23.22 -8.67
C ILE A 78 -12.28 24.58 -9.36
N LEU A 79 -13.08 24.83 -10.41
CA LEU A 79 -13.08 26.10 -11.14
C LEU A 79 -13.60 27.26 -10.28
N ASN A 80 -14.58 27.01 -9.39
CA ASN A 80 -15.22 28.03 -8.56
C ASN A 80 -14.63 28.11 -7.15
N ILE A 81 -13.39 28.60 -7.04
CA ILE A 81 -12.64 28.77 -5.78
C ILE A 81 -13.45 29.51 -4.70
N SER A 82 -14.27 30.49 -5.10
CA SER A 82 -15.11 31.29 -4.20
C SER A 82 -16.12 30.46 -3.41
N ILE A 83 -16.62 29.35 -3.98
CA ILE A 83 -17.57 28.45 -3.31
C ILE A 83 -16.87 27.68 -2.20
N ILE A 84 -15.67 27.16 -2.45
CA ILE A 84 -14.87 26.46 -1.45
C ILE A 84 -14.47 27.41 -0.31
N ARG A 85 -14.10 28.65 -0.64
CA ARG A 85 -13.84 29.71 0.35
C ARG A 85 -15.08 30.02 1.19
N ASN A 86 -16.26 30.06 0.58
CA ASN A 86 -17.51 30.29 1.30
C ASN A 86 -17.83 29.12 2.24
N ILE A 87 -17.66 27.88 1.78
CA ILE A 87 -17.78 26.68 2.62
C ILE A 87 -16.83 26.76 3.83
N ARG A 88 -15.57 27.19 3.62
CA ARG A 88 -14.63 27.44 4.73
C ARG A 88 -15.19 28.48 5.70
N ASN A 89 -15.59 29.65 5.21
CA ASN A 89 -16.07 30.74 6.06
C ASN A 89 -17.29 30.33 6.88
N MET A 90 -18.24 29.62 6.26
CA MET A 90 -19.42 29.09 6.94
C MET A 90 -19.02 28.08 8.03
N LEU A 91 -18.11 27.15 7.73
CA LEU A 91 -17.62 26.19 8.73
C LEU A 91 -16.93 26.91 9.90
N GLN A 92 -16.04 27.85 9.61
CA GLN A 92 -15.32 28.63 10.62
C GLN A 92 -16.27 29.45 11.50
N TRP A 93 -17.31 30.06 10.92
CA TRP A 93 -18.31 30.81 11.66
C TRP A 93 -19.06 29.92 12.66
N HIS A 94 -19.50 28.74 12.22
CA HIS A 94 -20.22 27.80 13.10
C HIS A 94 -19.32 27.22 14.19
N LEU A 95 -18.04 27.01 13.92
CA LEU A 95 -17.08 26.53 14.93
C LEU A 95 -16.85 27.55 16.05
N LYS A 96 -16.96 28.86 15.79
CA LYS A 96 -16.83 29.93 16.81
C LYS A 96 -18.02 30.03 17.77
N LEU A 97 -19.16 29.43 17.44
CA LEU A 97 -20.35 29.48 18.30
C LEU A 97 -20.17 28.62 19.56
N VAL A 98 -20.34 29.25 20.74
CA VAL A 98 -20.20 28.59 22.05
C VAL A 98 -21.32 27.56 22.28
N ASN A 99 -22.57 27.93 22.00
CA ASN A 99 -23.74 27.04 22.11
C ASN A 99 -24.31 26.75 20.73
N ARG A 100 -24.07 25.54 20.22
CA ARG A 100 -24.55 25.11 18.90
C ARG A 100 -25.88 24.37 19.01
N SER A 101 -26.92 24.90 18.36
CA SER A 101 -28.20 24.22 18.21
C SER A 101 -28.03 22.90 17.42
N ASN A 102 -29.03 22.00 17.51
CA ASN A 102 -29.02 20.78 16.71
C ASN A 102 -28.99 21.06 15.20
N ASP A 103 -29.59 22.17 14.77
CA ASP A 103 -29.54 22.62 13.38
C ASP A 103 -28.15 23.06 12.95
N ASN A 104 -27.42 23.78 13.80
CA ASN A 104 -26.03 24.15 13.54
C ASN A 104 -25.15 22.90 13.41
N LYS A 105 -25.37 21.88 14.26
CA LYS A 105 -24.65 20.60 14.20
C LYS A 105 -24.93 19.85 12.89
N LYS A 106 -26.19 19.81 12.46
CA LYS A 106 -26.59 19.24 11.15
C LYS A 106 -25.94 19.99 10.00
N PHE A 107 -25.89 21.32 10.07
CA PHE A 107 -25.28 22.12 9.02
C PHE A 107 -23.77 21.90 8.90
N ILE A 108 -23.03 21.85 10.02
CA ILE A 108 -21.61 21.46 10.05
C ILE A 108 -21.43 20.07 9.40
N HIS A 109 -22.28 19.10 9.76
CA HIS A 109 -22.24 17.77 9.18
C HIS A 109 -22.41 17.80 7.65
N LEU A 110 -23.36 18.60 7.13
CA LEU A 110 -23.56 18.74 5.69
C LEU A 110 -22.35 19.39 4.99
N LEU A 111 -21.76 20.43 5.58
CA LEU A 111 -20.55 21.08 5.02
C LEU A 111 -19.38 20.08 4.90
N LEU A 112 -19.14 19.29 5.95
CA LEU A 112 -18.12 18.24 5.92
C LEU A 112 -18.47 17.12 4.93
N LEU A 113 -19.76 16.79 4.80
CA LEU A 113 -20.24 15.77 3.88
C LEU A 113 -20.00 16.16 2.42
N ILE A 114 -20.16 17.44 2.06
CA ILE A 114 -19.78 17.94 0.72
C ILE A 114 -18.29 17.71 0.50
N CYS A 115 -17.44 18.11 1.45
CA CYS A 115 -16.00 17.96 1.33
C CYS A 115 -15.61 16.48 1.14
N ARG A 116 -16.21 15.58 1.93
CA ARG A 116 -16.01 14.13 1.80
C ARG A 116 -16.48 13.62 0.44
N ASN A 117 -17.68 14.02 0.00
CA ASN A 117 -18.24 13.60 -1.28
C ASN A 117 -17.33 14.02 -2.45
N LEU A 118 -16.91 15.29 -2.50
CA LEU A 118 -16.07 15.81 -3.57
C LEU A 118 -14.73 15.06 -3.70
N LEU A 119 -14.08 14.76 -2.57
CA LEU A 119 -12.83 13.99 -2.55
C LEU A 119 -13.03 12.53 -2.98
N ALA A 120 -14.17 11.94 -2.64
CA ALA A 120 -14.47 10.54 -2.88
C ALA A 120 -15.04 10.26 -4.29
N ILE A 121 -15.43 11.30 -5.04
CA ILE A 121 -15.80 11.19 -6.45
C ILE A 121 -14.57 10.72 -7.25
N LYS A 122 -14.74 9.58 -7.92
CA LYS A 122 -13.75 9.04 -8.86
C LYS A 122 -13.85 9.78 -10.18
N ASP A 123 -12.70 10.12 -10.74
CA ASP A 123 -12.62 10.79 -12.04
C ASP A 123 -13.15 9.84 -13.13
N ALA A 124 -13.86 10.41 -14.10
CA ALA A 124 -14.53 9.61 -15.13
C ALA A 124 -13.52 8.74 -15.90
N PRO A 125 -13.84 7.46 -16.18
CA PRO A 125 -13.03 6.68 -17.11
C PRO A 125 -13.19 7.32 -18.50
N GLY A 126 -12.20 8.11 -18.92
CA GLY A 126 -12.17 8.66 -20.26
C GLY A 126 -12.26 7.56 -21.31
N SER A 127 -12.81 7.88 -22.48
CA SER A 127 -12.85 7.00 -23.64
C SER A 127 -11.44 6.86 -24.25
N GLY A 128 -10.54 6.15 -23.56
CA GLY A 128 -9.18 5.92 -24.04
C GLY A 128 -8.19 5.45 -22.97
N ASN A 129 -6.97 5.12 -23.43
CA ASN A 129 -5.81 4.71 -22.64
C ASN A 129 -5.20 5.88 -21.83
N LEU A 130 -6.02 6.60 -21.06
CA LEU A 130 -5.52 7.65 -20.16
C LEU A 130 -4.59 7.05 -19.10
N THR A 131 -3.50 7.76 -18.81
CA THR A 131 -2.56 7.40 -17.75
C THR A 131 -3.22 7.53 -16.37
N VAL A 132 -2.66 6.83 -15.37
CA VAL A 132 -3.16 6.89 -13.98
C VAL A 132 -3.13 8.31 -13.42
N ASN A 133 -2.12 9.11 -13.80
CA ASN A 133 -2.00 10.50 -13.36
C ASN A 133 -3.09 11.39 -13.96
N GLU A 134 -3.41 11.23 -15.25
CA GLU A 134 -4.49 11.99 -15.90
C GLU A 134 -5.85 11.68 -15.28
N LYS A 135 -6.05 10.44 -14.80
CA LYS A 135 -7.26 10.01 -14.07
C LYS A 135 -7.31 10.43 -12.60
N LEU A 136 -6.29 11.11 -12.09
CA LEU A 136 -6.25 11.59 -10.70
C LEU A 136 -5.97 13.09 -10.61
N LYS A 137 -5.86 13.77 -11.75
CA LYS A 137 -5.45 15.17 -11.81
C LYS A 137 -6.41 16.05 -11.02
N SER A 138 -7.71 15.93 -11.27
CA SER A 138 -8.69 16.76 -10.59
C SER A 138 -8.85 16.40 -9.11
N HIS A 139 -8.54 15.16 -8.72
CA HIS A 139 -8.40 14.82 -7.31
C HIS A 139 -7.26 15.60 -6.63
N PHE A 140 -6.08 15.68 -7.25
CA PHE A 140 -4.97 16.45 -6.69
C PHE A 140 -5.18 17.97 -6.74
N ASP A 141 -5.79 18.49 -7.81
CA ASP A 141 -6.14 19.90 -7.92
C ASP A 141 -7.12 20.32 -6.80
N LEU A 142 -8.09 19.45 -6.46
CA LEU A 142 -8.99 19.67 -5.33
C LEU A 142 -8.27 19.67 -3.98
N ILE A 143 -7.29 18.77 -3.78
CA ILE A 143 -6.48 18.74 -2.55
C ILE A 143 -5.68 20.06 -2.41
N VAL A 144 -5.05 20.51 -3.49
CA VAL A 144 -4.30 21.77 -3.51
C VAL A 144 -5.23 22.95 -3.20
N LEU A 145 -6.45 22.96 -3.77
CA LEU A 145 -7.46 23.97 -3.48
C LEU A 145 -7.85 23.98 -1.99
N PHE A 146 -8.07 22.81 -1.37
CA PHE A 146 -8.39 22.71 0.06
C PHE A 146 -7.24 23.17 0.95
N CYS A 147 -5.99 22.92 0.54
CA CYS A 147 -4.80 23.45 1.19
C CYS A 147 -4.75 24.99 1.11
N ASN A 148 -4.86 25.55 -0.09
CA ASN A 148 -4.73 26.99 -0.34
C ASN A 148 -5.84 27.79 0.35
N GLU A 149 -7.05 27.25 0.42
CA GLU A 149 -8.17 27.87 1.13
C GLU A 149 -8.18 27.56 2.63
N ASN A 150 -7.16 26.91 3.20
CA ASN A 150 -7.03 26.57 4.63
C ASN A 150 -8.18 25.71 5.19
N LEU A 151 -8.86 24.92 4.37
CA LEU A 151 -9.89 23.98 4.83
C LEU A 151 -9.30 22.83 5.64
N ILE A 152 -8.14 22.30 5.20
CA ILE A 152 -7.46 21.20 5.88
C ILE A 152 -7.08 21.59 7.32
N GLU A 153 -6.71 22.86 7.54
CA GLU A 153 -6.39 23.35 8.89
C GLU A 153 -7.61 23.31 9.82
N LEU A 154 -8.79 23.67 9.32
CA LEU A 154 -10.03 23.53 10.10
C LEU A 154 -10.34 22.07 10.42
N PHE A 155 -10.12 21.14 9.49
CA PHE A 155 -10.32 19.71 9.75
C PHE A 155 -9.38 19.19 10.85
N ILE A 156 -8.12 19.66 10.87
CA ILE A 156 -7.14 19.30 11.88
C ILE A 156 -7.51 19.89 13.25
N ILE A 157 -7.98 21.14 13.29
CA ILE A 157 -8.47 21.77 14.53
C ILE A 157 -9.65 20.97 15.09
N MET A 158 -10.63 20.63 14.26
CA MET A 158 -11.78 19.81 14.69
C MET A 158 -11.35 18.42 15.16
N ALA A 159 -10.43 17.76 14.45
CA ALA A 159 -9.93 16.45 14.85
C ALA A 159 -9.11 16.47 16.15
N SER A 160 -8.56 17.63 16.54
CA SER A 160 -7.78 17.78 17.76
C SER A 160 -8.63 17.97 19.02
N ASP A 161 -9.91 18.38 18.88
CA ASP A 161 -10.81 18.64 20.00
C ASP A 161 -11.72 17.44 20.28
N GLN A 162 -11.62 16.88 21.48
CA GLN A 162 -12.47 15.76 21.92
C GLN A 162 -13.96 16.11 21.96
N LYS A 163 -14.33 17.39 22.11
CA LYS A 163 -15.74 17.84 22.10
C LYS A 163 -16.38 17.68 20.73
N GLU A 164 -15.58 17.66 19.67
CA GLU A 164 -16.04 17.52 18.29
C GLU A 164 -16.09 16.03 17.84
N ALA A 165 -16.15 15.09 18.80
CA ALA A 165 -16.15 13.64 18.53
C ALA A 165 -17.24 13.17 17.55
N VAL A 166 -18.38 13.86 17.50
CA VAL A 166 -19.50 13.54 16.60
C VAL A 166 -19.09 13.58 15.12
N TRP A 167 -18.08 14.36 14.76
CA TRP A 167 -17.63 14.54 13.38
C TRP A 167 -16.33 13.77 13.07
N HIS A 168 -15.69 13.12 14.05
CA HIS A 168 -14.40 12.45 13.87
C HIS A 168 -14.44 11.38 12.78
N THR A 169 -15.50 10.56 12.72
CA THR A 169 -15.63 9.52 11.68
C THR A 169 -15.71 10.11 10.27
N LEU A 170 -16.35 11.28 10.11
CA LEU A 170 -16.44 11.95 8.81
C LEU A 170 -15.13 12.64 8.42
N ILE A 171 -14.48 13.33 9.37
CA ILE A 171 -13.16 13.94 9.17
C ILE A 171 -12.11 12.87 8.83
N PHE A 172 -12.23 11.72 9.45
CA PHE A 172 -11.39 10.57 9.16
C PHE A 172 -11.59 10.03 7.74
N GLU A 173 -12.83 9.91 7.24
CA GLU A 173 -13.07 9.58 5.84
C GLU A 173 -12.48 10.64 4.89
N ILE A 174 -12.55 11.92 5.25
CA ILE A 174 -11.91 13.02 4.49
C ILE A 174 -10.40 12.81 4.42
N PHE A 175 -9.73 12.55 5.55
CA PHE A 175 -8.29 12.28 5.56
C PHE A 175 -7.93 11.00 4.78
N TYR A 176 -8.76 9.96 4.84
CA TYR A 176 -8.56 8.76 4.04
C TYR A 176 -8.53 9.11 2.55
N HIS A 177 -9.54 9.86 2.06
CA HIS A 177 -9.61 10.22 0.65
C HIS A 177 -8.50 11.19 0.22
N ILE A 178 -8.01 12.07 1.09
CA ILE A 178 -6.85 12.93 0.78
C ILE A 178 -5.57 12.10 0.58
N LEU A 179 -5.41 11.01 1.33
CA LEU A 179 -4.15 10.26 1.38
C LEU A 179 -4.14 9.00 0.48
N GLU A 180 -5.30 8.38 0.19
CA GLU A 180 -5.49 7.05 -0.44
C GLU A 180 -4.60 6.75 -1.66
N HIS A 181 -4.39 7.75 -2.53
CA HIS A 181 -3.76 7.55 -3.84
C HIS A 181 -2.24 7.61 -3.85
N ASN A 182 -1.60 8.02 -2.75
CA ASN A 182 -0.16 8.18 -2.67
C ASN A 182 0.49 7.24 -1.66
N SER A 183 1.74 6.88 -1.90
CA SER A 183 2.57 6.27 -0.86
C SER A 183 3.31 7.39 -0.12
N SER A 184 3.39 7.28 1.21
CA SER A 184 4.12 8.27 2.01
C SER A 184 5.59 8.41 1.58
N LYS A 185 6.18 7.34 1.05
CA LYS A 185 7.55 7.30 0.52
C LYS A 185 7.72 8.22 -0.69
N ASP A 186 6.75 8.23 -1.59
CA ASP A 186 6.81 9.02 -2.82
C ASP A 186 6.90 10.52 -2.53
N LEU A 187 6.43 10.97 -1.35
CA LEU A 187 6.56 12.37 -0.94
C LEU A 187 8.02 12.78 -0.76
N PHE A 188 8.90 11.90 -0.25
CA PHE A 188 10.28 12.24 0.10
C PHE A 188 11.26 12.12 -1.08
N ILE A 189 10.83 11.55 -2.21
CA ILE A 189 11.66 11.46 -3.41
C ILE A 189 11.86 12.87 -4.01
N ASP A 190 13.06 13.19 -4.46
CA ASP A 190 13.32 14.44 -5.21
C ASP A 190 12.70 14.34 -6.62
N PRO A 191 11.83 15.29 -7.04
CA PRO A 191 11.25 15.33 -8.39
C PRO A 191 12.27 15.21 -9.53
N ARG A 192 13.47 15.80 -9.37
CA ARG A 192 14.53 15.74 -10.39
C ARG A 192 15.12 14.35 -10.53
N MET A 193 15.33 13.69 -9.39
CA MET A 193 15.78 12.30 -9.33
C MET A 193 14.72 11.33 -9.83
N GLU A 194 13.45 11.65 -9.61
CA GLU A 194 12.32 10.87 -10.13
C GLU A 194 12.25 10.95 -11.67
N ALA A 195 12.39 12.15 -12.23
CA ALA A 195 12.39 12.38 -13.67
C ALA A 195 13.57 11.68 -14.36
N SER A 196 14.77 11.79 -13.79
CA SER A 196 15.97 11.13 -14.33
C SER A 196 15.84 9.60 -14.25
N SER A 197 15.35 9.05 -13.13
CA SER A 197 15.09 7.62 -12.98
C SER A 197 14.09 7.08 -14.01
N LYS A 198 13.02 7.84 -14.29
CA LYS A 198 12.05 7.46 -15.33
C LYS A 198 12.65 7.52 -16.73
N GLY A 199 13.42 8.55 -17.03
CA GLY A 199 14.17 8.64 -18.29
C GLY A 199 15.05 7.42 -18.52
N VAL A 200 15.80 7.00 -17.50
CA VAL A 200 16.63 5.79 -17.54
C VAL A 200 15.80 4.53 -17.76
N LYS A 201 14.71 4.34 -17.00
CA LYS A 201 13.82 3.17 -17.15
C LYS A 201 13.17 3.08 -18.53
N LEU A 202 12.79 4.22 -19.11
CA LEU A 202 12.23 4.28 -20.47
C LEU A 202 13.29 3.90 -21.51
N MET A 203 14.51 4.43 -21.39
CA MET A 203 15.62 4.05 -22.27
C MET A 203 15.92 2.55 -22.21
N GLU A 204 15.90 1.96 -21.02
CA GLU A 204 16.13 0.52 -20.82
C GLU A 204 14.99 -0.34 -21.41
N GLN A 205 13.72 0.07 -21.23
CA GLN A 205 12.58 -0.60 -21.86
C GLN A 205 12.64 -0.53 -23.38
N VAL A 206 13.08 0.61 -23.94
CA VAL A 206 13.25 0.76 -25.40
C VAL A 206 14.38 -0.14 -25.90
N LYS A 207 15.52 -0.18 -25.22
CA LYS A 207 16.64 -1.10 -25.55
C LYS A 207 16.20 -2.57 -25.50
N ASN A 208 15.54 -2.99 -24.42
CA ASN A 208 15.07 -4.38 -24.28
C ASN A 208 14.09 -4.77 -25.39
N LYS A 209 13.16 -3.88 -25.77
CA LYS A 209 12.27 -4.09 -26.91
C LYS A 209 13.02 -4.14 -28.25
N GLN A 210 14.06 -3.34 -28.42
CA GLN A 210 14.93 -3.38 -29.61
C GLN A 210 15.71 -4.69 -29.69
N ASP A 211 16.23 -5.21 -28.58
CA ASP A 211 16.94 -6.49 -28.54
C ASP A 211 16.00 -7.69 -28.75
N GLU A 212 14.77 -7.64 -28.22
CA GLU A 212 13.73 -8.63 -28.51
C GLU A 212 13.29 -8.62 -29.98
N THR A 213 13.17 -7.45 -30.60
CA THR A 213 12.80 -7.32 -32.01
C THR A 213 13.93 -7.77 -32.93
N ARG A 214 15.19 -7.45 -32.63
CA ARG A 214 16.37 -7.97 -33.34
C ARG A 214 16.42 -9.50 -33.33
N LYS A 215 15.99 -10.15 -32.24
CA LYS A 215 15.89 -11.63 -32.15
C LYS A 215 14.77 -12.25 -33.00
N LYS A 216 13.75 -11.49 -33.41
CA LYS A 216 12.58 -11.99 -34.16
C LYS A 216 12.75 -11.97 -35.69
N PHE A 217 13.72 -11.22 -36.24
CA PHE A 217 13.85 -10.98 -37.69
C PHE A 217 14.76 -11.97 -38.46
N SER A 218 14.55 -13.28 -38.31
CA SER A 218 15.04 -14.22 -39.35
C SER A 218 14.05 -15.34 -39.59
N LYS A 219 13.60 -15.47 -40.85
CA LYS A 219 12.58 -16.41 -41.33
C LYS A 219 13.10 -17.84 -41.57
N VAL A 220 14.40 -18.10 -41.34
CA VAL A 220 15.04 -19.41 -41.58
C VAL A 220 15.47 -20.02 -40.24
N CYS A 221 14.77 -21.05 -39.76
CA CYS A 221 15.10 -21.77 -38.52
C CYS A 221 15.85 -23.08 -38.85
N PRO A 222 17.20 -23.08 -38.94
CA PRO A 222 17.94 -24.32 -39.13
C PRO A 222 17.89 -25.16 -37.85
N LYS A 223 17.59 -26.46 -38.02
CA LYS A 223 17.57 -27.45 -36.93
C LYS A 223 18.90 -28.21 -36.91
N VAL A 224 19.48 -28.39 -35.74
CA VAL A 224 20.65 -29.24 -35.50
C VAL A 224 20.25 -30.39 -34.61
N TRP A 225 20.74 -31.58 -34.95
CA TRP A 225 20.60 -32.77 -34.14
C TRP A 225 21.66 -32.74 -33.05
N ILE A 226 21.22 -32.77 -31.80
CA ILE A 226 22.12 -32.89 -30.65
C ILE A 226 22.19 -34.37 -30.27
N ASP A 227 23.38 -34.95 -30.38
CA ASP A 227 23.64 -36.28 -29.86
C ASP A 227 23.71 -36.23 -28.34
N THR A 228 22.74 -36.87 -27.68
CA THR A 228 22.79 -37.06 -26.23
C THR A 228 23.57 -38.35 -25.96
N LYS A 229 24.44 -38.39 -24.94
CA LYS A 229 25.33 -39.54 -24.58
C LYS A 229 24.67 -40.95 -24.53
N LYS A 230 23.35 -41.06 -24.67
CA LYS A 230 22.56 -42.30 -24.78
C LYS A 230 22.07 -42.63 -26.20
N GLY A 231 22.55 -41.93 -27.24
CA GLY A 231 22.26 -42.22 -28.66
C GLY A 231 20.90 -41.75 -29.18
N TYR A 232 20.21 -40.85 -28.47
CA TYR A 232 18.98 -40.24 -28.97
C TYR A 232 19.32 -38.87 -29.58
N GLU A 233 19.18 -38.76 -30.90
CA GLU A 233 19.30 -37.49 -31.61
C GLU A 233 18.02 -36.68 -31.41
N LYS A 234 18.14 -35.51 -30.77
CA LYS A 234 17.01 -34.58 -30.64
C LYS A 234 17.23 -33.38 -31.55
N PRO A 235 16.30 -33.06 -32.47
CA PRO A 235 16.43 -31.88 -33.31
C PRO A 235 16.10 -30.65 -32.46
N VAL A 236 17.07 -29.77 -32.30
CA VAL A 236 16.97 -28.49 -31.58
C VAL A 236 17.25 -27.36 -32.57
N ASP A 237 16.54 -26.24 -32.44
CA ASP A 237 16.81 -25.06 -33.27
C ASP A 237 18.22 -24.54 -32.96
N ILE A 238 19.05 -24.33 -33.99
CA ILE A 238 20.41 -23.78 -33.87
C ILE A 238 20.42 -22.50 -33.01
N ARG A 239 19.38 -21.67 -33.09
CA ARG A 239 19.33 -20.42 -32.30
C ARG A 239 19.20 -20.67 -30.80
N GLN A 240 18.65 -21.82 -30.39
CA GLN A 240 18.62 -22.25 -29.00
C GLN A 240 19.99 -22.76 -28.55
N THR A 241 20.86 -23.23 -29.46
CA THR A 241 22.21 -23.71 -29.13
C THR A 241 23.29 -22.62 -29.11
N TRP A 242 23.11 -21.49 -29.79
CA TRP A 242 24.04 -20.32 -29.70
C TRP A 242 23.81 -19.45 -28.45
N GLN A 243 22.74 -19.70 -27.69
CA GLN A 243 22.63 -19.19 -26.33
C GLN A 243 23.51 -20.10 -25.46
N GLU A 244 24.47 -19.54 -24.71
CA GLU A 244 25.43 -20.30 -23.89
C GLU A 244 24.77 -21.30 -22.93
N THR A 245 23.47 -21.11 -22.64
CA THR A 245 22.59 -22.14 -22.11
C THR A 245 21.56 -22.53 -23.16
N PRO A 246 21.51 -23.80 -23.60
CA PRO A 246 20.35 -24.27 -24.34
C PRO A 246 19.12 -24.03 -23.49
N LYS A 247 18.15 -23.27 -24.03
CA LYS A 247 16.76 -23.32 -23.54
C LYS A 247 16.25 -24.72 -23.83
N PHE A 248 16.73 -25.72 -23.07
CA PHE A 248 16.10 -27.02 -22.94
C PHE A 248 14.66 -26.69 -22.65
N GLY A 249 13.82 -26.95 -23.66
CA GLY A 249 12.53 -26.30 -23.81
C GLY A 249 11.89 -26.21 -22.45
N SER A 250 11.45 -24.99 -22.09
CA SER A 250 10.56 -24.76 -20.95
C SER A 250 9.81 -26.06 -20.76
N VAL A 251 10.21 -26.84 -19.76
CA VAL A 251 9.35 -27.93 -19.34
C VAL A 251 8.17 -27.11 -18.92
N ARG A 252 7.18 -27.03 -19.82
CA ARG A 252 5.82 -26.77 -19.46
C ARG A 252 5.62 -27.91 -18.48
N LEU A 253 5.97 -27.67 -17.20
CA LEU A 253 5.06 -27.97 -16.12
C LEU A 253 3.75 -27.57 -16.76
N LYS A 254 3.03 -28.57 -17.26
CA LYS A 254 1.68 -28.36 -17.73
C LYS A 254 1.11 -27.58 -16.57
N GLU A 255 0.84 -26.30 -16.78
CA GLU A 255 0.02 -25.53 -15.87
C GLU A 255 -1.16 -26.48 -15.68
N LYS A 256 -1.26 -27.07 -14.49
CA LYS A 256 -2.47 -27.78 -14.16
C LYS A 256 -3.50 -26.68 -14.27
N VAL A 257 -4.25 -26.73 -15.36
CA VAL A 257 -5.44 -25.92 -15.53
C VAL A 257 -6.41 -26.48 -14.50
N GLU A 258 -6.22 -26.06 -13.25
CA GLU A 258 -7.27 -26.11 -12.26
C GLU A 258 -8.21 -24.97 -12.62
N ASN A 259 -9.33 -25.39 -13.20
CA ASN A 259 -10.49 -24.59 -13.58
C ASN A 259 -10.27 -23.66 -14.78
N GLY A 260 -10.71 -24.14 -15.95
CA GLY A 260 -10.77 -23.41 -17.21
C GLY A 260 -11.60 -22.14 -17.14
N GLN A 261 -10.99 -21.08 -16.65
CA GLN A 261 -11.31 -19.71 -17.00
C GLN A 261 -10.04 -19.10 -17.61
N GLU A 262 -10.04 -18.96 -18.93
CA GLU A 262 -9.27 -17.89 -19.56
C GLU A 262 -9.82 -16.57 -19.00
N ILE A 263 -9.27 -16.14 -17.88
CA ILE A 263 -9.41 -14.77 -17.42
C ILE A 263 -8.70 -13.94 -18.47
N LEU A 264 -9.47 -13.45 -19.46
CA LEU A 264 -9.14 -12.31 -20.28
C LEU A 264 -8.38 -11.34 -19.39
N SER A 265 -7.09 -11.20 -19.70
CA SER A 265 -6.12 -10.41 -18.98
C SER A 265 -6.71 -9.05 -18.62
N GLU A 266 -7.29 -8.94 -17.42
CA GLU A 266 -7.37 -7.68 -16.73
C GLU A 266 -5.91 -7.25 -16.59
N THR A 267 -5.54 -6.26 -17.38
CA THR A 267 -4.28 -5.52 -17.29
C THR A 267 -3.96 -5.28 -15.82
N LEU A 268 -3.15 -6.18 -15.26
CA LEU A 268 -2.72 -6.16 -13.88
C LEU A 268 -1.83 -4.94 -13.74
N ASN A 269 -2.48 -3.86 -13.32
CA ASN A 269 -1.86 -2.61 -12.98
C ASN A 269 -0.77 -2.88 -11.93
N LYS A 270 0.49 -3.01 -12.39
CA LYS A 270 1.60 -2.34 -11.69
C LYS A 270 1.01 -1.00 -11.28
N LYS A 271 0.91 -0.68 -9.99
CA LYS A 271 0.65 0.72 -9.60
C LYS A 271 1.77 1.50 -10.29
N LYS A 272 1.45 2.13 -11.43
CA LYS A 272 2.31 3.16 -11.99
C LYS A 272 2.33 4.20 -10.88
N ARG A 273 3.49 4.36 -10.23
CA ARG A 273 3.67 5.35 -9.16
C ARG A 273 3.10 6.67 -9.68
N VAL A 274 2.19 7.25 -8.90
CA VAL A 274 1.56 8.51 -9.26
C VAL A 274 2.62 9.58 -9.18
N VAL A 275 2.79 10.37 -10.24
CA VAL A 275 3.69 11.52 -10.20
C VAL A 275 2.94 12.66 -9.58
N LEU A 276 3.45 13.14 -8.45
CA LEU A 276 2.91 14.32 -7.80
C LEU A 276 3.61 15.56 -8.32
N ASP A 277 2.78 16.55 -8.65
CA ASP A 277 3.24 17.92 -8.84
C ASP A 277 3.85 18.46 -7.54
N ASP A 278 4.76 19.44 -7.67
CA ASP A 278 5.50 20.01 -6.54
C ASP A 278 4.56 20.66 -5.52
N GLN A 279 3.50 21.33 -5.99
CA GLN A 279 2.51 21.94 -5.10
C GLN A 279 1.72 20.90 -4.32
N THR A 280 1.24 19.85 -5.00
CA THR A 280 0.53 18.72 -4.37
C THR A 280 1.41 18.03 -3.34
N ARG A 281 2.68 17.75 -3.68
CA ARG A 281 3.65 17.12 -2.79
C ARG A 281 3.87 17.95 -1.53
N LYS A 282 4.05 19.28 -1.68
CA LYS A 282 4.19 20.21 -0.54
C LYS A 282 2.94 20.21 0.35
N CYS A 283 1.75 20.36 -0.25
CA CYS A 283 0.47 20.35 0.46
C CYS A 283 0.27 19.06 1.26
N MET A 284 0.55 17.89 0.66
CA MET A 284 0.40 16.60 1.34
C MET A 284 1.44 16.39 2.45
N LYS A 285 2.69 16.82 2.25
CA LYS A 285 3.71 16.81 3.30
C LYS A 285 3.29 17.67 4.49
N THR A 286 2.88 18.91 4.25
CA THR A 286 2.42 19.83 5.31
C THR A 286 1.19 19.29 6.01
N THR A 287 0.24 18.70 5.28
CA THR A 287 -0.96 18.07 5.85
C THR A 287 -0.57 16.90 6.77
N SER A 288 0.27 15.98 6.27
CA SER A 288 0.70 14.80 7.03
C SER A 288 1.48 15.20 8.29
N LEU A 289 2.35 16.20 8.18
CA LEU A 289 3.09 16.75 9.31
C LEU A 289 2.15 17.37 10.34
N LYS A 290 1.21 18.23 9.92
CA LYS A 290 0.24 18.87 10.83
C LYS A 290 -0.65 17.83 11.53
N ILE A 291 -1.02 16.74 10.87
CA ILE A 291 -1.79 15.63 11.49
C ILE A 291 -1.00 14.99 12.64
N ILE A 292 0.32 14.84 12.50
CA ILE A 292 1.21 14.23 13.51
C ILE A 292 1.54 15.21 14.64
N THR A 293 1.90 16.46 14.30
CA THR A 293 2.31 17.46 15.29
C THR A 293 1.15 17.94 16.15
N SER A 294 -0.05 17.98 15.58
CA SER A 294 -1.27 18.29 16.35
C SER A 294 -1.75 17.07 17.15
N ASN A 295 -2.60 17.32 18.14
CA ASN A 295 -3.29 16.27 18.89
C ASN A 295 -4.33 15.50 18.03
N ALA A 296 -4.51 15.88 16.75
CA ALA A 296 -5.51 15.32 15.86
C ALA A 296 -5.36 13.80 15.70
N PHE A 297 -4.16 13.29 15.40
CA PHE A 297 -3.96 11.85 15.23
C PHE A 297 -4.34 11.09 16.52
N LYS A 298 -3.88 11.58 17.68
CA LYS A 298 -4.13 10.93 18.97
C LYS A 298 -5.62 10.86 19.32
N VAL A 299 -6.33 11.98 19.21
CA VAL A 299 -7.76 12.07 19.55
C VAL A 299 -8.60 11.28 18.56
N LEU A 300 -8.30 11.40 17.27
CA LEU A 300 -9.07 10.76 16.22
C LEU A 300 -8.94 9.24 16.25
N ILE A 301 -7.72 8.71 16.38
CA ILE A 301 -7.46 7.26 16.44
C ILE A 301 -8.13 6.64 17.68
N SER A 302 -8.00 7.27 18.84
CA SER A 302 -8.64 6.77 20.07
C SER A 302 -10.18 6.78 20.01
N THR A 303 -10.77 7.80 19.36
CA THR A 303 -12.23 7.85 19.14
C THR A 303 -12.69 6.73 18.21
N ILE A 304 -11.98 6.54 17.10
CA ILE A 304 -12.35 5.54 16.09
C ILE A 304 -12.16 4.12 16.61
N GLN A 305 -11.08 3.84 17.35
CA GLN A 305 -10.89 2.54 18.00
C GLN A 305 -12.08 2.20 18.91
N LYS A 306 -12.59 3.16 19.69
CA LYS A 306 -13.79 2.97 20.52
C LYS A 306 -15.03 2.70 19.67
N GLU A 307 -15.23 3.47 18.60
CA GLU A 307 -16.37 3.24 17.69
C GLU A 307 -16.30 1.88 17.01
N ILE A 308 -15.11 1.44 16.59
CA ILE A 308 -14.95 0.16 15.92
C ILE A 308 -15.19 -0.98 16.90
N LYS A 309 -14.63 -0.91 18.11
CA LYS A 309 -14.89 -1.90 19.18
C LYS A 309 -16.39 -1.98 19.50
N ALA A 310 -17.11 -0.86 19.53
CA ALA A 310 -18.53 -0.82 19.85
C ALA A 310 -19.46 -1.35 18.74
N LYS A 311 -19.04 -1.28 17.47
CA LYS A 311 -19.88 -1.63 16.30
C LYS A 311 -19.43 -2.91 15.59
N PHE A 312 -18.51 -3.69 16.17
CA PHE A 312 -17.76 -4.76 15.52
C PHE A 312 -18.62 -5.76 14.72
N ASP A 313 -19.84 -6.04 15.17
CA ASP A 313 -20.75 -7.01 14.55
C ASP A 313 -21.54 -6.48 13.33
N LYS A 314 -21.37 -5.20 12.96
CA LYS A 314 -22.12 -4.61 11.84
C LYS A 314 -21.36 -4.77 10.51
N PRO A 315 -22.00 -5.24 9.43
CA PRO A 315 -21.32 -5.50 8.14
C PRO A 315 -20.70 -4.24 7.50
N ASP A 316 -21.32 -3.08 7.69
CA ASP A 316 -20.83 -1.80 7.15
C ASP A 316 -19.49 -1.34 7.77
N ILE A 317 -19.03 -1.97 8.85
CA ILE A 317 -17.81 -1.58 9.55
C ILE A 317 -16.53 -1.95 8.80
N ASN A 318 -16.62 -2.88 7.85
CA ASN A 318 -15.48 -3.36 7.06
C ASN A 318 -14.79 -2.22 6.31
N LYS A 319 -15.56 -1.25 5.81
CA LYS A 319 -15.03 -0.05 5.16
C LYS A 319 -14.25 0.83 6.14
N ILE A 320 -14.81 1.06 7.33
CA ILE A 320 -14.19 1.90 8.37
C ILE A 320 -12.89 1.27 8.86
N ILE A 321 -12.87 -0.06 9.04
CA ILE A 321 -11.66 -0.80 9.42
C ILE A 321 -10.58 -0.72 8.34
N ALA A 322 -10.94 -0.87 7.06
CA ALA A 322 -9.99 -0.72 5.96
C ALA A 322 -9.37 0.69 5.93
N HIS A 323 -10.20 1.72 6.12
CA HIS A 323 -9.73 3.10 6.21
C HIS A 323 -8.81 3.30 7.42
N TYR A 324 -9.11 2.65 8.55
CA TYR A 324 -8.32 2.73 9.80
C TYR A 324 -6.94 2.16 9.60
N LEU A 325 -6.87 0.93 9.11
CA LEU A 325 -5.61 0.26 8.87
C LEU A 325 -4.76 1.04 7.87
N TYR A 326 -5.37 1.59 6.81
CA TYR A 326 -4.66 2.40 5.83
C TYR A 326 -4.11 3.71 6.41
N LEU A 327 -4.91 4.45 7.18
CA LEU A 327 -4.47 5.74 7.71
C LEU A 327 -3.39 5.58 8.79
N VAL A 328 -3.52 4.57 9.65
CA VAL A 328 -2.47 4.23 10.63
C VAL A 328 -1.18 3.81 9.91
N ASP A 329 -1.29 2.92 8.93
CA ASP A 329 -0.17 2.53 8.05
C ASP A 329 0.53 3.75 7.43
N TYR A 330 -0.25 4.62 6.78
CA TYR A 330 0.28 5.79 6.08
C TYR A 330 1.01 6.75 7.02
N ILE A 331 0.40 7.12 8.15
CA ILE A 331 0.96 8.10 9.09
C ILE A 331 2.22 7.58 9.77
N LEU A 332 2.22 6.32 10.22
CA LEU A 332 3.41 5.70 10.83
C LEU A 332 4.55 5.61 9.82
N ASN A 333 4.25 5.20 8.58
CA ASN A 333 5.24 5.15 7.52
C ASN A 333 5.78 6.55 7.19
N PHE A 334 4.91 7.57 7.08
CA PHE A 334 5.33 8.96 6.87
C PHE A 334 6.28 9.43 7.98
N ARG A 335 5.97 9.15 9.25
CA ARG A 335 6.84 9.48 10.38
C ARG A 335 8.22 8.83 10.26
N ILE A 336 8.27 7.54 9.92
CA ILE A 336 9.54 6.79 9.72
C ILE A 336 10.44 7.48 8.68
N PHE A 337 9.87 7.91 7.55
CA PHE A 337 10.63 8.61 6.51
C PHE A 337 10.98 10.05 6.90
N PHE A 338 10.08 10.75 7.60
CA PHE A 338 10.34 12.09 8.12
C PHE A 338 11.53 12.11 9.09
N LEU A 339 11.63 11.11 9.98
CA LEU A 339 12.75 11.00 10.93
C LEU A 339 14.10 10.70 10.26
N ARG A 340 14.10 10.12 9.05
CA ARG A 340 15.30 9.86 8.25
C ARG A 340 15.78 11.09 7.47
N ASP A 341 14.92 12.09 7.31
CA ASP A 341 15.22 13.31 6.56
C ASP A 341 15.77 14.38 7.51
N GLU A 342 17.10 14.43 7.65
CA GLU A 342 17.82 15.32 8.57
C GLU A 342 17.48 16.81 8.34
N VAL A 343 17.17 17.20 7.10
CA VAL A 343 16.87 18.60 6.71
C VAL A 343 15.51 19.07 7.24
N LEU A 344 14.55 18.15 7.35
CA LEU A 344 13.22 18.48 7.90
C LEU A 344 13.18 18.39 9.42
N LEU A 345 14.04 17.56 10.01
CA LEU A 345 14.12 17.36 11.46
C LEU A 345 14.54 18.65 12.19
N SER A 346 15.48 19.42 11.63
CA SER A 346 15.97 20.68 12.23
C SER A 346 14.89 21.74 12.39
N ASN A 347 13.79 21.65 11.62
CA ASN A 347 12.71 22.62 11.63
C ASN A 347 11.59 22.26 12.61
N VAL A 348 11.56 21.03 13.15
CA VAL A 348 10.46 20.54 14.01
C VAL A 348 11.00 19.63 15.12
N ASN A 349 11.41 20.24 16.24
CA ASN A 349 11.94 19.52 17.41
C ASN A 349 10.92 18.61 18.12
N GLU A 350 9.61 18.74 17.83
CA GLU A 350 8.53 18.05 18.57
C GLU A 350 8.14 16.66 18.01
N VAL A 351 8.60 16.25 16.83
CA VAL A 351 8.13 15.01 16.14
C VAL A 351 8.90 13.74 16.54
N SER A 352 9.96 13.88 17.34
CA SER A 352 10.81 12.76 17.77
C SER A 352 10.13 11.84 18.79
N GLY A 353 9.18 12.35 19.60
CA GLY A 353 8.53 11.60 20.67
C GLY A 353 7.48 10.57 20.21
N ILE A 354 7.29 9.49 20.98
CA ILE A 354 6.16 8.53 20.80
C ILE A 354 4.82 9.16 21.11
N SER A 355 4.78 10.19 21.96
CA SER A 355 3.57 10.77 22.53
C SER A 355 2.49 11.11 21.49
N GLN A 356 2.90 11.53 20.29
CA GLN A 356 2.02 11.86 19.17
C GLN A 356 1.35 10.64 18.54
N VAL A 357 2.06 9.52 18.42
CA VAL A 357 1.59 8.28 17.78
C VAL A 357 1.21 7.18 18.77
N GLN A 358 1.33 7.45 20.07
CA GLN A 358 1.09 6.49 21.16
C GLN A 358 -0.23 5.70 21.00
N PRO A 359 -1.38 6.28 20.62
CA PRO A 359 -2.63 5.51 20.51
C PRO A 359 -2.64 4.48 19.39
N ALA A 360 -1.67 4.50 18.47
CA ALA A 360 -1.52 3.48 17.45
C ALA A 360 -0.47 2.42 17.83
N VAL A 361 0.30 2.64 18.89
CA VAL A 361 1.44 1.81 19.32
C VAL A 361 1.27 1.47 20.80
N THR A 362 0.14 0.84 21.14
CA THR A 362 -0.09 0.24 22.46
C THR A 362 -0.24 -1.28 22.31
N ILE A 363 -0.02 -2.00 23.42
CA ILE A 363 -0.25 -3.46 23.49
C ILE A 363 -1.66 -3.78 22.97
N GLU A 364 -2.70 -3.18 23.54
CA GLU A 364 -4.10 -3.42 23.12
C GLU A 364 -4.33 -3.23 21.61
N THR A 365 -3.70 -2.22 21.01
CA THR A 365 -3.88 -1.94 19.57
C THR A 365 -3.15 -2.92 18.70
N PHE A 366 -2.01 -3.43 19.17
CA PHE A 366 -1.29 -4.52 18.54
C PHE A 366 -2.12 -5.80 18.61
N GLU A 367 -2.55 -6.21 19.80
CA GLU A 367 -3.41 -7.40 19.97
C GLU A 367 -4.65 -7.33 19.09
N TRP A 368 -5.29 -6.17 19.05
CA TRP A 368 -6.51 -5.96 18.27
C TRP A 368 -6.24 -6.04 16.76
N THR A 369 -5.16 -5.42 16.27
CA THR A 369 -4.76 -5.51 14.86
C THR A 369 -4.44 -6.95 14.47
N PHE A 370 -3.82 -7.73 15.37
CA PHE A 370 -3.65 -9.17 15.18
C PHE A 370 -4.97 -9.93 15.17
N SER A 371 -5.91 -9.61 16.06
CA SER A 371 -7.23 -10.26 16.08
C SER A 371 -8.01 -10.04 14.78
N LEU A 372 -7.81 -8.88 14.13
CA LEU A 372 -8.39 -8.56 12.82
C LEU A 372 -7.80 -9.43 11.70
N LEU A 373 -6.51 -9.78 11.77
CA LEU A 373 -5.89 -10.73 10.84
C LEU A 373 -6.53 -12.12 10.96
N VAL A 374 -6.83 -12.55 12.20
CA VAL A 374 -7.36 -13.89 12.48
C VAL A 374 -8.82 -14.06 12.04
N LYS A 375 -9.67 -13.05 12.27
CA LYS A 375 -11.12 -13.17 12.06
C LYS A 375 -11.57 -13.03 10.59
N ARG A 376 -10.74 -12.50 9.70
CA ARG A 376 -11.18 -12.05 8.35
C ARG A 376 -10.71 -12.92 7.19
N GLU A 377 -10.08 -14.06 7.46
CA GLU A 377 -9.74 -15.06 6.44
C GLU A 377 -10.96 -15.90 5.99
N SER A 378 -12.08 -15.82 6.72
CA SER A 378 -13.26 -16.67 6.51
C SER A 378 -14.36 -16.08 5.61
N GLU A 379 -14.25 -14.83 5.17
CA GLU A 379 -15.29 -14.16 4.37
C GLU A 379 -14.85 -13.96 2.91
N GLU A 380 -15.68 -14.35 1.95
CA GLU A 380 -15.44 -14.18 0.52
C GLU A 380 -15.36 -12.68 0.14
N ASN A 381 -14.14 -12.20 -0.17
CA ASN A 381 -13.72 -10.83 -0.57
C ASN A 381 -13.31 -9.80 0.52
N PRO A 382 -12.19 -10.01 1.25
CA PRO A 382 -11.58 -8.99 2.12
C PRO A 382 -10.23 -8.44 1.60
N SER A 383 -9.90 -8.58 0.30
CA SER A 383 -8.53 -8.44 -0.25
C SER A 383 -7.75 -7.14 0.08
N ARG A 384 -8.43 -6.09 0.54
CA ARG A 384 -7.77 -4.84 0.98
C ARG A 384 -7.47 -4.80 2.47
N ILE A 385 -8.32 -5.41 3.30
CA ILE A 385 -8.22 -5.31 4.76
C ILE A 385 -7.00 -6.08 5.25
N LEU A 386 -6.83 -7.32 4.78
CA LEU A 386 -5.70 -8.15 5.18
C LEU A 386 -4.37 -7.53 4.71
N GLN A 387 -4.33 -7.02 3.48
CA GLN A 387 -3.19 -6.26 2.98
C GLN A 387 -2.84 -5.06 3.87
N TYR A 388 -3.82 -4.23 4.24
CA TYR A 388 -3.58 -3.07 5.09
C TYR A 388 -3.22 -3.47 6.52
N ALA A 389 -3.76 -4.56 7.04
CA ALA A 389 -3.41 -5.07 8.35
C ALA A 389 -1.94 -5.49 8.43
N PHE A 390 -1.41 -6.23 7.43
CA PHE A 390 0.01 -6.58 7.39
C PHE A 390 0.91 -5.34 7.29
N LYS A 391 0.55 -4.35 6.48
CA LYS A 391 1.31 -3.10 6.36
C LYS A 391 1.28 -2.28 7.65
N CYS A 392 0.11 -2.19 8.27
CA CYS A 392 -0.08 -1.54 9.56
C CYS A 392 0.80 -2.21 10.63
N LEU A 393 0.78 -3.54 10.70
CA LEU A 393 1.64 -4.33 11.58
C LEU A 393 3.14 -4.04 11.35
N LYS A 394 3.59 -4.07 10.09
CA LYS A 394 4.98 -3.72 9.72
C LYS A 394 5.37 -2.34 10.27
N ASN A 395 4.52 -1.33 10.09
CA ASN A 395 4.85 0.04 10.46
C ASN A 395 4.69 0.32 11.96
N MET A 396 3.79 -0.38 12.67
CA MET A 396 3.76 -0.41 14.14
C MET A 396 5.09 -0.96 14.69
N LEU A 397 5.51 -2.14 14.22
CA LEU A 397 6.76 -2.78 14.64
C LEU A 397 8.00 -1.93 14.31
N SER A 398 8.05 -1.35 13.11
CA SER A 398 9.13 -0.43 12.71
C SER A 398 9.19 0.80 13.61
N THR A 399 8.04 1.34 14.00
CA THR A 399 7.96 2.48 14.92
C THR A 399 8.46 2.10 16.32
N ILE A 400 8.06 0.93 16.83
CA ILE A 400 8.55 0.39 18.12
C ILE A 400 10.07 0.26 18.09
N ARG A 401 10.63 -0.35 17.03
CA ARG A 401 12.09 -0.50 16.86
C ARG A 401 12.81 0.84 16.83
N GLN A 402 12.34 1.79 16.02
CA GLN A 402 12.99 3.09 15.91
C GLN A 402 13.05 3.83 17.23
N VAL A 403 12.01 3.73 18.05
CA VAL A 403 12.02 4.43 19.33
C VAL A 403 12.73 3.63 20.42
N ALA A 404 12.83 2.31 20.32
CA ALA A 404 13.70 1.53 21.21
C ALA A 404 15.17 2.00 21.15
N LEU A 405 15.61 2.46 19.97
CA LEU A 405 16.93 3.08 19.78
C LEU A 405 17.07 4.44 20.51
N ASN A 406 15.98 5.14 20.78
CA ASN A 406 15.98 6.47 21.42
C ASN A 406 15.76 6.35 22.94
N GLU A 407 16.65 6.92 23.76
CA GLU A 407 16.73 6.61 25.19
C GLU A 407 15.50 7.01 26.02
N SER A 408 14.76 8.04 25.61
CA SER A 408 13.79 8.73 26.48
C SER A 408 12.51 7.95 26.82
N ASN A 409 12.21 6.85 26.12
CA ASN A 409 10.97 6.06 26.30
C ASN A 409 11.24 4.55 26.43
N ARG A 410 12.46 4.15 26.80
CA ARG A 410 12.91 2.75 26.76
C ARG A 410 12.01 1.82 27.57
N GLU A 411 11.59 2.16 28.78
CA GLU A 411 10.84 1.25 29.66
C GLU A 411 9.46 0.85 29.10
N HIS A 412 8.70 1.81 28.57
CA HIS A 412 7.39 1.53 27.98
C HIS A 412 7.51 0.69 26.70
N ILE A 413 8.57 0.90 25.93
CA ILE A 413 8.83 0.13 24.71
C ILE A 413 9.29 -1.27 25.05
N LEU A 414 10.16 -1.41 26.06
CA LEU A 414 10.62 -2.70 26.55
C LEU A 414 9.46 -3.56 27.06
N SER A 415 8.45 -2.97 27.70
CA SER A 415 7.25 -3.72 28.11
C SER A 415 6.41 -4.20 26.91
N ILE A 416 6.28 -3.38 25.86
CA ILE A 416 5.63 -3.79 24.61
C ILE A 416 6.44 -4.90 23.93
N LEU A 417 7.75 -4.74 23.81
CA LEU A 417 8.64 -5.72 23.17
C LEU A 417 8.63 -7.06 23.92
N LYS A 418 8.71 -7.01 25.24
CA LYS A 418 8.58 -8.19 26.09
C LYS A 418 7.25 -8.90 25.86
N TYR A 419 6.15 -8.15 25.83
CA TYR A 419 4.83 -8.72 25.55
C TYR A 419 4.77 -9.41 24.17
N ILE A 420 5.35 -8.79 23.14
CA ILE A 420 5.40 -9.36 21.79
C ILE A 420 6.26 -10.63 21.76
N TYR A 421 7.39 -10.61 22.46
CA TYR A 421 8.34 -11.71 22.53
C TYR A 421 7.77 -12.92 23.29
N ASP A 422 7.17 -12.70 24.45
CA ASP A 422 6.65 -13.76 25.32
C ASP A 422 5.39 -14.43 24.74
N ASN A 423 4.68 -13.78 23.82
CA ASN A 423 3.41 -14.27 23.28
C ASN A 423 3.61 -15.18 22.06
N GLU A 424 3.82 -16.47 22.32
CA GLU A 424 4.01 -17.49 21.27
C GLU A 424 2.82 -17.60 20.29
N ALA A 425 1.61 -17.20 20.68
CA ALA A 425 0.43 -17.30 19.83
C ALA A 425 0.56 -16.44 18.56
N TYR A 426 1.20 -15.27 18.64
CA TYR A 426 1.41 -14.42 17.47
C TYR A 426 2.35 -15.05 16.47
N ALA A 427 3.47 -15.57 16.95
CA ALA A 427 4.44 -16.21 16.09
C ALA A 427 3.89 -17.49 15.46
N ASN A 428 3.20 -18.34 16.23
CA ASN A 428 2.53 -19.52 15.67
C ASN A 428 1.51 -19.12 14.59
N ARG A 429 0.75 -18.04 14.80
CA ARG A 429 -0.18 -17.55 13.78
C ARG A 429 0.53 -17.02 12.54
N ILE A 430 1.59 -16.24 12.69
CA ILE A 430 2.38 -15.75 11.56
C ILE A 430 2.97 -16.93 10.77
N LEU A 431 3.42 -17.98 11.46
CA LEU A 431 3.89 -19.22 10.83
C LEU A 431 2.78 -19.90 10.04
N ASP A 432 1.57 -20.03 10.60
CA ASP A 432 0.43 -20.60 9.89
C ASP A 432 0.08 -19.82 8.62
N LEU A 433 0.14 -18.48 8.67
CA LEU A 433 -0.07 -17.60 7.52
C LEU A 433 1.03 -17.77 6.47
N LEU A 434 2.29 -17.93 6.90
CA LEU A 434 3.42 -18.16 6.01
C LEU A 434 3.34 -19.52 5.32
N LYS A 435 2.87 -20.57 6.01
CA LYS A 435 2.66 -21.90 5.44
C LYS A 435 1.53 -21.89 4.41
N ASN A 436 0.44 -21.18 4.72
CA ASN A 436 -0.73 -21.07 3.84
C ASN A 436 -0.73 -19.84 2.92
N ILE A 437 0.46 -19.38 2.48
CA ILE A 437 0.61 -18.17 1.66
C ILE A 437 -0.14 -18.28 0.31
N GLU A 438 -0.42 -19.50 -0.15
CA GLU A 438 -1.10 -19.78 -1.42
C GLU A 438 -2.54 -19.27 -1.46
N ASN A 439 -3.19 -19.18 -0.29
CA ASN A 439 -4.55 -18.64 -0.17
C ASN A 439 -4.59 -17.11 -0.32
N LEU A 440 -3.43 -16.45 -0.24
CA LEU A 440 -3.31 -15.00 -0.27
C LEU A 440 -3.06 -14.50 -1.69
N THR A 441 -3.60 -13.33 -2.02
CA THR A 441 -3.26 -12.63 -3.26
C THR A 441 -1.80 -12.19 -3.23
N PHE A 442 -1.12 -12.10 -4.38
CA PHE A 442 0.29 -11.69 -4.45
C PHE A 442 0.60 -10.36 -3.71
N LYS A 443 -0.38 -9.44 -3.63
CA LYS A 443 -0.25 -8.18 -2.87
C LYS A 443 -0.23 -8.38 -1.36
N GLU A 444 -0.98 -9.34 -0.86
CA GLU A 444 -1.01 -9.73 0.55
C GLU A 444 0.23 -10.53 0.90
N GLN A 445 0.69 -11.42 0.00
CA GLN A 445 1.94 -12.16 0.17
C GLN A 445 3.14 -11.22 0.40
N LYS A 446 3.33 -10.22 -0.46
CA LYS A 446 4.36 -9.18 -0.30
C LYS A 446 4.27 -8.44 1.03
N ALA A 447 3.05 -8.07 1.42
CA ALA A 447 2.81 -7.33 2.66
C ALA A 447 3.11 -8.21 3.89
N LEU A 448 2.73 -9.49 3.85
CA LEU A 448 3.05 -10.49 4.88
C LEU A 448 4.56 -10.67 5.00
N LEU A 449 5.28 -10.92 3.90
CA LEU A 449 6.75 -11.10 3.95
C LEU A 449 7.46 -9.87 4.54
N SER A 450 7.00 -8.67 4.16
CA SER A 450 7.52 -7.43 4.72
C SER A 450 7.24 -7.31 6.23
N ALA A 451 6.05 -7.71 6.69
CA ALA A 451 5.68 -7.67 8.10
C ALA A 451 6.47 -8.70 8.92
N VAL A 452 6.66 -9.90 8.38
CA VAL A 452 7.47 -10.98 8.98
C VAL A 452 8.92 -10.55 9.14
N HIS A 453 9.49 -9.96 8.08
CA HIS A 453 10.85 -9.45 8.13
C HIS A 453 11.03 -8.45 9.28
N THR A 454 10.16 -7.43 9.38
CA THR A 454 10.23 -6.45 10.48
C THR A 454 9.93 -7.08 11.84
N TYR A 455 9.05 -8.09 11.92
CA TYR A 455 8.79 -8.83 13.15
C TYR A 455 10.06 -9.53 13.66
N LEU A 456 10.77 -10.25 12.78
CA LEU A 456 12.03 -10.91 13.13
C LEU A 456 13.13 -9.91 13.51
N GLU A 457 13.23 -8.76 12.82
CA GLU A 457 14.16 -7.68 13.21
C GLU A 457 13.86 -7.13 14.61
N VAL A 458 12.58 -7.00 14.97
CA VAL A 458 12.16 -6.53 16.29
C VAL A 458 12.52 -7.55 17.38
N LEU A 459 12.31 -8.83 17.11
CA LEU A 459 12.72 -9.90 18.02
C LEU A 459 14.25 -9.92 18.20
N ASP A 460 15.03 -9.80 17.13
CA ASP A 460 16.51 -9.71 17.21
C ASP A 460 16.96 -8.53 18.07
N HIS A 461 16.31 -7.38 17.90
CA HIS A 461 16.64 -6.19 18.67
C HIS A 461 16.38 -6.42 20.17
N TYR A 462 15.27 -7.08 20.51
CA TYR A 462 14.95 -7.43 21.89
C TYR A 462 15.90 -8.50 22.46
N GLU A 463 16.19 -9.57 21.73
CA GLU A 463 17.20 -10.59 22.08
C GLU A 463 18.56 -9.93 22.34
N GLY A 464 19.00 -9.01 21.48
CA GLY A 464 20.24 -8.26 21.65
C GLY A 464 20.25 -7.36 22.89
N MET A 465 19.12 -6.71 23.21
CA MET A 465 19.01 -5.87 24.42
C MET A 465 18.99 -6.69 25.71
N THR A 466 18.43 -7.90 25.68
CA THR A 466 18.22 -8.76 26.85
C THR A 466 19.25 -9.89 26.99
N GLN A 467 20.12 -10.08 25.99
CA GLN A 467 21.05 -11.21 25.86
C GLN A 467 20.38 -12.58 25.92
N LEU A 468 19.07 -12.66 25.64
CA LEU A 468 18.32 -13.90 25.58
C LEU A 468 18.47 -14.52 24.19
N PHE A 469 18.89 -15.78 24.14
CA PHE A 469 18.97 -16.58 22.91
C PHE A 469 18.12 -17.84 23.09
N ASP A 470 16.80 -17.74 22.94
CA ASP A 470 15.91 -18.90 23.11
C ASP A 470 15.77 -19.76 21.84
N GLY A 471 16.30 -19.29 20.71
CA GLY A 471 16.22 -19.99 19.43
C GLY A 471 14.79 -20.10 18.86
N PHE A 472 13.79 -19.42 19.44
CA PHE A 472 12.40 -19.47 19.04
C PHE A 472 12.21 -19.09 17.57
N GLN A 473 12.96 -18.07 17.11
CA GLN A 473 12.98 -17.64 15.71
C GLN A 473 13.37 -18.76 14.72
N ARG A 474 14.07 -19.81 15.18
CA ARG A 474 14.43 -20.97 14.35
C ARG A 474 13.19 -21.72 13.86
N LYS A 475 12.03 -21.59 14.54
CA LYS A 475 10.72 -22.12 14.10
C LYS A 475 10.26 -21.53 12.76
N PHE A 476 10.73 -20.33 12.39
CA PHE A 476 10.46 -19.70 11.08
C PHE A 476 11.28 -20.31 9.94
N VAL A 477 12.32 -21.07 10.25
CA VAL A 477 13.14 -21.76 9.26
C VAL A 477 12.60 -23.17 9.07
N SER A 478 11.67 -23.33 8.13
CA SER A 478 11.15 -24.62 7.72
C SER A 478 11.16 -24.77 6.20
N ASP A 479 11.18 -26.02 5.73
CA ASP A 479 11.16 -26.37 4.30
C ASP A 479 10.01 -25.66 3.56
N GLU A 480 8.83 -25.66 4.17
CA GLU A 480 7.60 -25.07 3.66
C GLU A 480 7.67 -23.55 3.57
N VAL A 481 8.20 -22.87 4.61
CA VAL A 481 8.36 -21.41 4.60
C VAL A 481 9.37 -21.00 3.51
N ILE A 482 10.50 -21.70 3.39
CA ILE A 482 11.51 -21.41 2.35
C ILE A 482 10.93 -21.60 0.95
N LYS A 483 10.16 -22.67 0.74
CA LYS A 483 9.44 -22.91 -0.52
C LYS A 483 8.49 -21.75 -0.85
N ASN A 484 7.78 -21.24 0.14
CA ASN A 484 6.84 -20.13 -0.02
C ASN A 484 7.52 -18.79 -0.30
N TYR A 485 8.67 -18.50 0.33
CA TYR A 485 9.52 -17.36 -0.05
C TYR A 485 10.03 -17.49 -1.49
N CYS A 486 10.48 -18.69 -1.90
CA CYS A 486 10.91 -18.95 -3.27
C CYS A 486 9.77 -18.76 -4.28
N LYS A 487 8.54 -19.15 -3.94
CA LYS A 487 7.34 -18.94 -4.77
C LYS A 487 7.08 -17.45 -5.03
N VAL A 488 7.20 -16.60 -4.02
CA VAL A 488 7.09 -15.14 -4.20
C VAL A 488 8.26 -14.60 -5.04
N LEU A 489 9.46 -15.14 -4.84
CA LEU A 489 10.67 -14.79 -5.61
C LEU A 489 10.57 -15.22 -7.08
N GLU A 490 9.71 -16.19 -7.44
CA GLU A 490 9.49 -16.53 -8.85
C GLU A 490 9.02 -15.32 -9.67
N GLU A 491 8.27 -14.41 -9.06
CA GLU A 491 7.81 -13.17 -9.65
C GLU A 491 8.70 -11.96 -9.31
N TYR A 492 10.01 -12.15 -9.09
CA TYR A 492 10.94 -11.09 -8.65
C TYR A 492 10.89 -9.80 -9.51
N SER A 493 10.56 -9.91 -10.80
CA SER A 493 10.38 -8.76 -11.70
C SER A 493 9.22 -7.81 -11.32
N LYS A 494 8.30 -8.28 -10.47
CA LYS A 494 7.18 -7.51 -9.91
C LYS A 494 7.45 -7.01 -8.49
N LEU A 495 8.56 -7.40 -7.87
CA LEU A 495 8.96 -6.94 -6.53
C LEU A 495 9.65 -5.58 -6.62
N ASP A 496 9.47 -4.74 -5.61
CA ASP A 496 10.32 -3.57 -5.42
C ASP A 496 11.58 -3.91 -4.62
N ASP A 497 12.53 -2.97 -4.55
CA ASP A 497 13.82 -3.21 -3.91
C ASP A 497 13.69 -3.52 -2.41
N GLU A 498 12.69 -2.94 -1.72
CA GLU A 498 12.47 -3.24 -0.31
C GLU A 498 11.90 -4.64 -0.11
N GLU A 499 10.90 -5.04 -0.90
CA GLU A 499 10.34 -6.38 -0.85
C GLU A 499 11.40 -7.44 -1.18
N LEU A 500 12.31 -7.14 -2.11
CA LEU A 500 13.41 -8.03 -2.47
C LEU A 500 14.43 -8.16 -1.33
N ASN A 501 14.80 -7.04 -0.69
CA ASN A 501 15.69 -7.05 0.46
C ASN A 501 15.10 -7.86 1.62
N CYS A 502 13.79 -7.77 1.89
CA CYS A 502 13.17 -8.59 2.92
C CYS A 502 13.36 -10.10 2.68
N ILE A 503 13.30 -10.55 1.42
CA ILE A 503 13.54 -11.95 1.04
C ILE A 503 15.02 -12.32 1.20
N VAL A 504 15.90 -11.46 0.68
CA VAL A 504 17.36 -11.68 0.72
C VAL A 504 17.88 -11.71 2.15
N GLU A 505 17.45 -10.80 3.02
CA GLU A 505 17.82 -10.77 4.43
C GLU A 505 17.29 -11.99 5.19
N PHE A 506 16.09 -12.47 4.86
CA PHE A 506 15.60 -13.73 5.40
C PHE A 506 16.47 -14.93 4.97
N PHE A 507 16.93 -14.95 3.72
CA PHE A 507 17.84 -15.98 3.25
C PHE A 507 19.22 -15.89 3.89
N TYR A 508 19.77 -14.69 4.06
CA TYR A 508 21.00 -14.48 4.82
C TYR A 508 20.86 -14.86 6.29
N ARG A 509 19.69 -14.69 6.89
CA ARG A 509 19.41 -15.19 8.25
C ARG A 509 19.53 -16.71 8.32
N ILE A 510 18.94 -17.43 7.36
CA ILE A 510 19.05 -18.90 7.29
C ILE A 510 20.51 -19.33 7.14
N TRP A 511 21.24 -18.65 6.26
CA TRP A 511 22.62 -18.98 5.96
C TRP A 511 23.59 -18.59 7.08
N TYR A 512 23.70 -17.29 7.43
CA TYR A 512 24.70 -16.81 8.39
C TYR A 512 24.29 -16.95 9.86
N LYS A 513 23.01 -16.72 10.22
CA LYS A 513 22.59 -16.76 11.64
C LYS A 513 22.40 -18.20 12.12
N TYR A 514 21.87 -19.08 11.27
CA TYR A 514 21.52 -20.46 11.68
C TYR A 514 22.42 -21.55 11.11
N ASP A 515 23.33 -21.23 10.17
CA ASP A 515 24.22 -22.19 9.50
C ASP A 515 23.45 -23.32 8.78
N LEU A 516 22.28 -22.98 8.21
CA LEU A 516 21.37 -23.93 7.56
C LEU A 516 21.37 -23.78 6.03
N GLU A 517 22.54 -23.60 5.41
CA GLU A 517 22.65 -23.43 3.95
C GLU A 517 22.11 -24.61 3.13
N ARG A 518 22.20 -25.84 3.66
CA ARG A 518 21.74 -27.05 2.97
C ARG A 518 20.24 -27.03 2.69
N MET A 519 19.47 -26.19 3.40
CA MET A 519 18.05 -25.96 3.11
C MET A 519 17.81 -25.39 1.71
N PHE A 520 18.79 -24.69 1.13
CA PHE A 520 18.73 -24.17 -0.24
C PHE A 520 19.15 -25.20 -1.29
N TYR A 521 19.72 -26.34 -0.88
CA TYR A 521 20.18 -27.39 -1.79
C TYR A 521 18.99 -28.24 -2.25
N LYS A 522 18.12 -27.64 -3.06
CA LYS A 522 17.03 -28.28 -3.77
C LYS A 522 17.05 -27.89 -5.21
N ILE A 523 16.80 -28.85 -6.10
CA ILE A 523 16.84 -28.62 -7.55
C ILE A 523 15.86 -27.52 -7.99
N THR A 524 14.71 -27.40 -7.33
CA THR A 524 13.70 -26.36 -7.60
C THR A 524 14.21 -24.96 -7.27
N ILE A 525 14.90 -24.79 -6.13
CA ILE A 525 15.49 -23.52 -5.72
C ILE A 525 16.66 -23.16 -6.63
N VAL A 526 17.55 -24.11 -6.92
CA VAL A 526 18.68 -23.92 -7.83
C VAL A 526 18.20 -23.53 -9.23
N PHE A 527 17.09 -24.09 -9.70
CA PHE A 527 16.49 -23.70 -10.97
C PHE A 527 15.98 -22.25 -10.96
N ILE A 528 15.30 -21.82 -9.90
CA ILE A 528 14.86 -20.43 -9.73
C ILE A 528 16.07 -19.49 -9.72
N PHE A 529 17.11 -19.84 -8.95
CA PHE A 529 18.36 -19.08 -8.85
C PHE A 529 19.05 -18.94 -10.20
N ASN A 530 19.19 -20.02 -10.96
CA ASN A 530 19.79 -19.98 -12.30
C ASN A 530 18.98 -19.12 -13.27
N ARG A 531 17.64 -19.19 -13.20
CA ARG A 531 16.76 -18.32 -14.00
C ARG A 531 16.97 -16.85 -13.68
N ILE A 532 17.03 -16.50 -12.39
CA ILE A 532 17.26 -15.12 -11.93
C ILE A 532 18.64 -14.63 -12.36
N LEU A 533 19.70 -15.45 -12.21
CA LEU A 533 21.05 -15.11 -12.66
C LEU A 533 21.11 -14.86 -14.16
N GLY A 534 20.47 -15.72 -14.97
CA GLY A 534 20.39 -15.52 -16.41
C GLY A 534 19.70 -14.20 -16.78
N ASP A 535 18.58 -13.89 -16.11
CA ASP A 535 17.84 -12.66 -16.40
C ASP A 535 18.55 -11.39 -15.89
N LEU A 536 19.26 -11.45 -14.75
CA LEU A 536 19.99 -10.31 -14.18
C LEU A 536 21.35 -10.08 -14.86
N GLY A 537 22.05 -11.14 -15.27
CA GLY A 537 23.37 -11.05 -15.91
C GLY A 537 23.37 -10.31 -17.24
N HIS A 538 22.21 -10.20 -17.90
CA HIS A 538 22.06 -9.43 -19.14
C HIS A 538 21.69 -7.94 -18.94
N ARG A 539 21.46 -7.49 -17.70
CA ARG A 539 21.06 -6.10 -17.43
C ARG A 539 22.27 -5.20 -17.22
N GLN A 540 22.24 -4.02 -17.86
CA GLN A 540 23.32 -3.03 -17.73
C GLN A 540 23.32 -2.33 -16.36
N ARG A 541 22.18 -2.27 -15.66
CA ARG A 541 22.05 -1.59 -14.38
C ARG A 541 21.17 -2.39 -13.44
N LEU A 542 21.74 -2.80 -12.31
CA LEU A 542 21.06 -3.52 -11.25
C LEU A 542 20.80 -2.56 -10.09
N SER A 543 19.68 -2.74 -9.38
CA SER A 543 19.50 -2.08 -8.09
C SER A 543 20.40 -2.71 -7.03
N LEU A 544 20.62 -2.01 -5.91
CA LEU A 544 21.40 -2.55 -4.79
C LEU A 544 20.81 -3.90 -4.31
N ALA A 545 19.49 -3.95 -4.17
CA ALA A 545 18.77 -5.17 -3.82
C ALA A 545 19.01 -6.33 -4.81
N GLN A 546 19.02 -6.03 -6.11
CA GLN A 546 19.29 -7.04 -7.15
C GLN A 546 20.75 -7.52 -7.11
N HIS A 547 21.69 -6.63 -6.81
CA HIS A 547 23.09 -6.98 -6.60
C HIS A 547 23.29 -7.87 -5.37
N GLU A 548 22.62 -7.56 -4.25
CA GLU A 548 22.65 -8.38 -3.05
C GLU A 548 22.05 -9.76 -3.31
N LEU A 549 20.90 -9.84 -3.98
CA LEU A 549 20.31 -11.12 -4.40
C LEU A 549 21.26 -11.93 -5.27
N MET A 550 21.86 -11.30 -6.29
CA MET A 550 22.82 -11.97 -7.17
C MET A 550 24.03 -12.48 -6.39
N SER A 551 24.56 -11.68 -5.46
CA SER A 551 25.68 -12.05 -4.60
C SER A 551 25.32 -13.23 -3.69
N PHE A 552 24.14 -13.21 -3.07
CA PHE A 552 23.62 -14.33 -2.28
C PHE A 552 23.56 -15.61 -3.12
N ILE A 553 22.94 -15.55 -4.30
CA ILE A 553 22.77 -16.71 -5.18
C ILE A 553 24.14 -17.27 -5.61
N LEU A 554 25.10 -16.42 -6.01
CA LEU A 554 26.43 -16.85 -6.41
C LEU A 554 27.17 -17.52 -5.25
N ASN A 555 27.10 -16.96 -4.05
CA ASN A 555 27.76 -17.53 -2.88
C ASN A 555 27.22 -18.92 -2.52
N ILE A 556 25.89 -19.08 -2.48
CA ILE A 556 25.25 -20.38 -2.22
C ILE A 556 25.56 -21.38 -3.34
N SER A 557 25.53 -20.95 -4.61
CA SER A 557 25.82 -21.83 -5.75
C SER A 557 27.27 -22.30 -5.75
N ASN A 558 28.22 -21.42 -5.45
CA ASN A 558 29.64 -21.77 -5.33
C ASN A 558 29.89 -22.73 -4.16
N LYS A 559 29.23 -22.50 -3.02
CA LYS A 559 29.31 -23.40 -1.86
C LYS A 559 28.75 -24.79 -2.20
N LEU A 560 27.58 -24.85 -2.85
CA LEU A 560 26.98 -26.09 -3.35
C LEU A 560 27.91 -26.84 -4.30
N LEU A 561 28.52 -26.16 -5.28
CA LEU A 561 29.46 -26.80 -6.22
C LEU A 561 30.70 -27.35 -5.50
N SER A 562 31.21 -26.62 -4.50
CA SER A 562 32.33 -27.08 -3.69
C SER A 562 31.96 -28.32 -2.85
N GLU A 563 30.74 -28.38 -2.32
CA GLU A 563 30.24 -29.53 -1.54
C GLU A 563 29.93 -30.75 -2.43
N LEU A 564 29.36 -30.53 -3.62
CA LEU A 564 29.12 -31.59 -4.61
C LEU A 564 30.42 -32.28 -5.06
N SER A 565 31.53 -31.53 -5.11
CA SER A 565 32.84 -32.10 -5.43
C SER A 565 33.37 -33.03 -4.32
N LYS A 566 32.95 -32.80 -3.07
CA LYS A 566 33.39 -33.55 -1.88
C LYS A 566 32.44 -34.70 -1.54
N ASN A 567 31.14 -34.53 -1.74
CA ASN A 567 30.11 -35.50 -1.40
C ASN A 567 29.18 -35.79 -2.60
N PRO A 568 29.44 -36.88 -3.36
CA PRO A 568 28.61 -37.28 -4.49
C PRO A 568 27.17 -37.69 -4.12
N LEU A 569 26.88 -38.05 -2.87
CA LEU A 569 25.51 -38.37 -2.45
C LEU A 569 24.59 -37.14 -2.50
N LEU A 570 25.17 -35.94 -2.41
CA LEU A 570 24.44 -34.69 -2.44
C LEU A 570 23.71 -34.48 -3.78
N TYR A 571 24.18 -35.09 -4.89
CA TYR A 571 23.45 -35.09 -6.16
C TYR A 571 22.06 -35.74 -6.06
N VAL A 572 21.93 -36.80 -5.25
CA VAL A 572 20.66 -37.48 -5.01
C VAL A 572 19.84 -36.68 -4.01
N GLU A 573 20.47 -36.17 -2.96
CA GLU A 573 19.82 -35.39 -1.93
C GLU A 573 19.17 -34.09 -2.45
N LEU A 574 19.73 -33.48 -3.50
CA LEU A 574 19.16 -32.30 -4.18
C LEU A 574 17.73 -32.52 -4.70
N LEU A 575 17.31 -33.78 -4.87
CA LEU A 575 15.99 -34.16 -5.38
C LEU A 575 14.93 -34.32 -4.27
N TYR A 576 15.33 -34.33 -3.01
CA TYR A 576 14.45 -34.59 -1.87
C TYR A 576 14.19 -33.31 -1.04
N PRO A 577 13.05 -33.22 -0.35
CA PRO A 577 12.83 -32.18 0.65
C PRO A 577 13.87 -32.31 1.79
N LYS A 578 14.19 -31.18 2.44
CA LYS A 578 15.22 -31.09 3.47
C LYS A 578 14.59 -30.61 4.77
N SER A 579 14.79 -31.36 5.85
CA SER A 579 14.43 -30.90 7.19
C SER A 579 15.60 -30.13 7.82
N SER A 580 15.31 -29.36 8.87
CA SER A 580 16.35 -28.71 9.69
C SER A 580 17.29 -29.69 10.38
N GLU A 581 16.86 -30.95 10.55
CA GLU A 581 17.68 -32.03 11.14
C GLU A 581 18.65 -32.64 10.13
N ASP A 582 18.40 -32.47 8.82
CA ASP A 582 19.26 -32.97 7.73
C ASP A 582 20.43 -32.03 7.39
N CYS A 583 20.50 -30.87 8.05
CA CYS A 583 21.45 -29.80 7.76
C CYS A 583 22.71 -29.88 8.62
#